data_AF-A0A5K0XKU5-F1
#
_entry.id   AF-A0A5K0XKU5-F1
#
_cell.length_a   1.000
_cell.length_b   1.000
_cell.length_c   1.000
_cell.angle_alpha   90.00
_cell.angle_beta   90.00
_cell.angle_gamma   90.00
#
_symmetry.space_group_name_H-M   'P 1'
#
loop_
_entity.id
_entity.type
_entity.pdbx_description
1 polymer ?
#
loop_
_entity_poly.entity_id
_entity_poly.type
_entity_poly.pdbx_seq_one_letter_code
_entity_poly.pdbx_strand_id
1 'polypeptide(L)' 'VMTNQEAVDAIRNIKDAQTAAKRLTEEAVSRKSKDDISCIVVRFH' A
#
# COMPACT_ATOMS: atom_id res chain seq x y z
N VAL A 1 7.60 -8.00 -4.45
CA VAL A 1 7.18 -6.71 -5.05
C VAL A 1 5.78 -6.84 -5.62
N MET A 2 5.03 -5.74 -5.68
CA MET A 2 3.64 -5.68 -6.18
C MET A 2 3.59 -4.84 -7.45
N THR A 3 2.63 -5.14 -8.32
CA THR A 3 2.32 -4.31 -9.49
C THR A 3 1.50 -3.08 -9.09
N ASN A 4 1.44 -2.09 -9.97
CA ASN A 4 0.64 -0.88 -9.73
C ASN A 4 -0.85 -1.20 -9.54
N GLN A 5 -1.38 -2.14 -10.33
CA GLN A 5 -2.80 -2.51 -10.25
C GLN A 5 -3.11 -3.23 -8.92
N GLU A 6 -2.25 -4.15 -8.49
CA GLU A 6 -2.40 -4.80 -7.18
C GLU A 6 -2.37 -3.80 -6.02
N ALA A 7 -1.49 -2.77 -6.11
CA ALA A 7 -1.43 -1.72 -5.10
C ALA A 7 -2.75 -0.93 -5.04
N VAL A 8 -3.31 -0.54 -6.18
CA VAL A 8 -4.60 0.18 -6.26
C VAL A 8 -5.74 -0.68 -5.73
N ASP A 9 -5.84 -1.94 -6.16
CA ASP A 9 -6.90 -2.85 -5.74
C ASP A 9 -6.85 -3.14 -4.24
N ALA A 10 -5.66 -3.16 -3.63
CA ALA A 10 -5.49 -3.35 -2.20
C ALA A 10 -6.03 -2.19 -1.35
N ILE A 11 -6.07 -0.95 -1.88
CA ILE A 11 -6.40 0.24 -1.09
C ILE A 11 -7.59 1.06 -1.59
N ARG A 12 -8.14 0.79 -2.78
CA ARG A 12 -9.21 1.58 -3.43
C ARG A 12 -10.45 1.83 -2.57
N ASN A 13 -10.76 0.92 -1.65
CA ASN A 13 -11.95 1.01 -0.79
C ASN A 13 -11.63 1.61 0.60
N ILE A 14 -10.37 1.95 0.88
CA ILE A 14 -9.93 2.52 2.14
C ILE A 14 -9.98 4.04 2.02
N LYS A 15 -10.87 4.66 2.80
CA LYS A 15 -11.02 6.13 2.81
C LYS A 15 -9.81 6.81 3.44
N ASP A 16 -9.34 6.31 4.56
CA ASP A 16 -8.24 6.94 5.28
C ASP A 16 -6.87 6.66 4.61
N ALA A 17 -6.14 7.72 4.26
CA ALA A 17 -4.89 7.60 3.51
C ALA A 17 -3.77 6.93 4.33
N GLN A 18 -3.73 7.16 5.65
CA GLN A 18 -2.76 6.52 6.52
C GLN A 18 -3.02 5.00 6.61
N THR A 19 -4.29 4.61 6.75
CA THR A 19 -4.71 3.20 6.76
C THR A 19 -4.39 2.51 5.44
N ALA A 20 -4.59 3.20 4.30
CA ALA A 20 -4.21 2.70 2.99
C ALA A 20 -2.68 2.46 2.87
N ALA A 21 -1.86 3.43 3.30
CA ALA A 21 -0.41 3.28 3.29
C ALA A 21 0.08 2.12 4.18
N LYS A 22 -0.54 1.96 5.36
CA LYS A 22 -0.26 0.82 6.25
C LYS A 22 -0.58 -0.51 5.58
N ARG A 23 -1.74 -0.61 4.89
CA ARG A 23 -2.14 -1.82 4.15
C ARG A 23 -1.13 -2.20 3.07
N LEU A 24 -0.62 -1.24 2.30
CA LEU A 24 0.41 -1.49 1.28
C LEU A 24 1.72 -1.99 1.90
N THR A 25 2.11 -1.42 3.03
CA THR A 25 3.31 -1.83 3.76
C THR A 25 3.18 -3.27 4.26
N GLU A 26 2.04 -3.63 4.85
CA GLU A 26 1.75 -4.99 5.30
C GLU A 26 1.76 -6.00 4.15
N GLU A 27 1.20 -5.65 2.99
CA GLU A 27 1.18 -6.50 1.80
C GLU A 27 2.60 -6.71 1.21
N ALA A 28 3.44 -5.67 1.25
CA ALA A 28 4.84 -5.80 0.85
C ALA A 28 5.63 -6.73 1.80
N VAL A 29 5.39 -6.63 3.10
CA VAL A 29 5.98 -7.53 4.12
C VAL A 29 5.49 -8.97 3.94
N SER A 30 4.19 -9.19 3.73
CA SER A 30 3.60 -10.52 3.56
C SER A 30 4.17 -11.25 2.33
N ARG A 31 4.54 -10.49 1.29
CA ARG A 31 5.21 -10.97 0.07
C ARG A 31 6.72 -11.13 0.22
N LYS A 32 7.24 -11.11 1.46
CA LYS A 32 8.66 -11.32 1.80
C LYS A 32 9.58 -10.32 1.10
N SER A 33 9.14 -9.06 0.95
CA SER A 33 10.06 -7.98 0.56
C SER A 33 11.14 -7.86 1.63
N LYS A 34 12.42 -7.92 1.22
CA LYS A 34 13.56 -8.04 2.14
C LYS A 34 14.33 -6.74 2.36
N ASP A 35 14.00 -5.70 1.60
CA ASP A 35 14.59 -4.38 1.70
C ASP A 35 13.68 -3.44 2.48
N ASP A 36 14.17 -2.24 2.81
CA ASP A 36 13.40 -1.22 3.51
C ASP A 36 12.17 -0.80 2.69
N ILE A 37 11.01 -0.75 3.34
CA ILE A 37 9.72 -0.43 2.69
C ILE A 37 9.26 0.94 3.16
N SER A 38 9.08 1.87 2.21
CA SER A 38 8.45 3.16 2.44
C SER A 38 7.27 3.35 1.49
N CYS A 39 6.15 3.88 1.99
CA CYS A 39 4.93 4.08 1.21
C CYS A 39 4.27 5.42 1.56
N ILE A 40 3.82 6.16 0.54
CA ILE A 40 3.06 7.41 0.68
C ILE A 40 1.76 7.26 -0.11
N VAL A 41 0.63 7.57 0.53
CA VAL A 41 -0.68 7.64 -0.12
C VAL A 41 -1.20 9.06 -0.01
N VAL A 42 -1.53 9.66 -1.15
CA VAL A 42 -2.14 11.00 -1.23
C VAL A 42 -3.56 10.84 -1.76
N ARG A 43 -4.53 11.37 -1.01
CA ARG A 43 -5.94 11.40 -1.44
C ARG A 43 -6.33 12.84 -1.75
N PHE A 44 -6.74 13.06 -2.99
CA PHE A 44 -7.31 14.34 -3.42
C PHE A 44 -8.80 14.40 -3.04
N HIS A 45 -9.28 15.61 -2.75
CA HIS A 45 -10.69 15.89 -2.45
C HIS A 45 -11.45 16.28 -3.71
#